data_AF-A0A327H209-F1
#
_entry.id   AF-A0A327H209-F1
#
_cell.length_a   1.000
_cell.length_b   1.000
_cell.length_c   1.000
_cell.angle_alpha   90.00
_cell.angle_beta   90.00
_cell.angle_gamma   90.00
#
_symmetry.space_group_name_H-M   'P 1'
#
loop_
_entity.id
_entity.type
_entity.pdbx_description
1 polymer ?
#
loop_
_entity_poly.entity_id
_entity_poly.type
_entity_poly.pdbx_seq_one_letter_code
_entity_poly.pdbx_strand_id
1 'polypeptide(L)'
;MDNKILSLLLSMLMVSMAAAGCLGGDDDDTTTTDVEGCTDSTATNYDADATVDDGSCTFPPVAGCMDSEASNYDSAAVEDDGSCT
;
A
#
# COMPACT_ATOMS: atom_id res chain seq x y z
N MET A 1 -20.04 -5.78 14.61
CA MET A 1 -20.47 -5.70 13.20
C MET A 1 -19.21 -5.52 12.38
N ASP A 2 -18.83 -6.58 11.71
CA ASP A 2 -17.46 -6.90 11.36
C ASP A 2 -16.79 -5.87 10.46
N ASN A 3 -15.64 -5.34 10.90
CA ASN A 3 -14.68 -4.58 10.07
C ASN A 3 -14.27 -5.34 8.80
N LYS A 4 -14.58 -6.64 8.71
CA LYS A 4 -14.47 -7.46 7.49
C LYS A 4 -15.39 -6.98 6.37
N ILE A 5 -16.57 -6.42 6.68
CA ILE A 5 -17.48 -5.82 5.68
C ILE A 5 -16.92 -4.49 5.18
N LEU A 6 -16.34 -3.67 6.06
CA LEU A 6 -15.71 -2.40 5.68
C LEU A 6 -14.45 -2.63 4.82
N SER A 7 -13.68 -3.69 5.12
CA SER A 7 -12.54 -4.14 4.30
C SER A 7 -12.98 -4.77 2.97
N LEU A 8 -14.11 -5.49 2.93
CA LEU A 8 -14.67 -6.05 1.68
C LEU A 8 -15.20 -4.96 0.75
N LEU A 9 -15.80 -3.90 1.31
CA LEU A 9 -16.34 -2.77 0.55
C LEU A 9 -15.24 -1.85 0.02
N LEU A 10 -14.13 -1.70 0.74
CA LEU A 10 -12.95 -1.00 0.24
C LEU A 10 -12.23 -1.78 -0.87
N SER A 11 -12.23 -3.12 -0.80
CA SER A 11 -11.67 -3.97 -1.87
C SER A 11 -12.52 -4.06 -3.13
N MET A 12 -13.84 -3.80 -3.06
CA MET A 12 -14.72 -3.80 -4.25
C MET A 12 -14.66 -2.49 -5.04
N LEU A 13 -14.15 -1.40 -4.47
CA LEU A 13 -14.06 -0.10 -5.16
C LEU A 13 -12.81 0.04 -6.04
N MET A 14 -11.84 -0.87 -5.91
CA MET A 14 -10.61 -0.87 -6.71
C MET A 14 -10.60 -1.92 -7.83
N VAL A 15 -11.75 -2.54 -8.13
CA VAL A 15 -11.92 -3.33 -9.36
C VAL A 15 -12.46 -2.42 -10.46
N SER A 16 -11.70 -1.38 -10.81
CA SER A 16 -11.98 -0.58 -11.99
C SER A 16 -10.66 -0.15 -12.64
N MET A 17 -10.48 -0.55 -13.90
CA MET A 17 -9.35 -0.24 -14.78
C MET A 17 -8.04 -1.04 -14.62
N ALA A 18 -8.14 -2.36 -14.68
CA ALA A 18 -7.23 -3.19 -15.47
C ALA A 18 -8.09 -4.35 -16.00
N ALA A 19 -8.84 -4.26 -17.10
CA ALA A 19 -8.35 -4.00 -18.43
C ALA A 19 -9.52 -3.50 -19.31
N ALA A 20 -9.45 -2.25 -19.76
CA ALA A 20 -10.08 -1.83 -21.00
C ALA A 20 -9.01 -1.81 -22.09
N GLY A 21 -8.43 -2.98 -22.36
CA GLY A 21 -7.56 -3.25 -23.50
C GLY A 21 -8.21 -4.33 -24.33
N CYS A 22 -8.92 -3.92 -25.38
CA CYS A 22 -9.39 -4.81 -26.43
C CYS A 22 -8.17 -5.43 -27.11
N LEU A 23 -8.00 -6.76 -27.08
CA LEU A 23 -7.07 -7.46 -27.97
C LEU A 23 -7.81 -8.60 -28.66
N GLY A 24 -8.47 -8.24 -29.76
CA GLY A 24 -8.41 -9.10 -30.93
C GLY A 24 -7.14 -8.77 -31.70
N GLY A 25 -6.43 -9.81 -32.14
CA GLY A 25 -5.54 -9.76 -33.29
C GLY A 25 -4.04 -9.73 -33.03
N ASP A 26 -3.41 -10.86 -33.35
CA ASP A 26 -2.11 -11.02 -34.02
C ASP A 26 -0.81 -10.90 -33.20
N ASP A 27 0.02 -11.93 -33.37
CA ASP A 27 1.35 -12.15 -32.80
C ASP A 27 2.27 -10.91 -32.83
N ASP A 28 2.36 -10.19 -31.72
CA ASP A 28 3.51 -9.34 -31.42
C ASP A 28 3.83 -9.45 -29.93
N ASP A 29 4.84 -10.27 -29.66
CA ASP A 29 5.51 -10.40 -28.38
C ASP A 29 6.24 -9.10 -28.04
N THR A 30 5.46 -8.06 -27.75
CA THR A 30 5.97 -6.89 -27.03
C THR A 30 6.12 -7.33 -25.57
N THR A 31 7.27 -7.94 -25.29
CA THR A 31 7.78 -8.18 -23.94
C THR A 31 8.12 -6.83 -23.28
N THR A 32 7.10 -6.05 -22.91
CA THR A 32 7.26 -5.09 -21.83
C THR A 32 7.50 -5.91 -20.57
N THR A 33 8.76 -6.01 -20.15
CA THR A 33 9.13 -6.64 -18.88
C THR A 33 8.62 -5.75 -17.76
N ASP A 34 7.34 -5.89 -17.44
CA ASP A 34 6.77 -5.30 -16.25
C ASP A 34 7.39 -6.02 -15.06
N VAL A 35 8.16 -5.27 -14.27
CA VAL A 35 8.76 -5.76 -13.04
C VAL A 35 7.76 -5.45 -11.92
N GLU A 36 7.14 -6.48 -11.39
CA GLU A 36 6.20 -6.39 -10.28
C GLU A 36 6.97 -6.21 -8.95
N GLY A 37 6.55 -5.23 -8.16
CA GLY A 37 7.09 -4.99 -6.82
C GLY A 37 6.62 -3.66 -6.24
N CYS A 38 7.06 -3.31 -5.03
CA CYS A 38 6.65 -2.06 -4.43
C CYS A 38 7.33 -0.85 -5.08
N THR A 39 6.54 0.03 -5.69
CA THR A 39 7.06 1.24 -6.37
C THR A 39 7.17 2.47 -5.45
N ASP A 40 6.69 2.37 -4.21
CA ASP A 40 6.72 3.48 -3.24
C ASP A 40 8.03 3.49 -2.45
N SER A 41 8.83 4.54 -2.65
CA SER A 41 10.11 4.75 -1.96
C SER A 41 10.03 4.90 -0.43
N THR A 42 8.83 5.10 0.13
CA THR A 42 8.61 5.19 1.57
C THR A 42 8.31 3.83 2.22
N ALA A 43 8.09 2.79 1.41
CA ALA A 43 7.91 1.43 1.89
C ALA A 43 9.25 0.78 2.27
N THR A 44 9.21 -0.10 3.26
CA THR A 44 10.36 -0.88 3.73
C THR A 44 10.86 -1.90 2.71
N ASN A 45 10.00 -2.30 1.77
CA ASN A 45 10.30 -3.23 0.68
C ASN A 45 10.25 -2.56 -0.69
N TYR A 46 10.54 -1.26 -0.77
CA TYR A 46 10.68 -0.54 -2.03
C TYR A 46 11.65 -1.27 -2.98
N ASP A 47 11.20 -1.50 -4.21
CA ASP A 47 11.99 -2.06 -5.29
C ASP A 47 12.18 -0.99 -6.37
N ALA A 48 13.43 -0.61 -6.62
CA ALA A 48 13.77 0.42 -7.60
C ALA A 48 13.66 -0.07 -9.05
N ASP A 49 13.69 -1.39 -9.26
CA ASP A 49 13.51 -2.00 -10.57
C ASP A 49 12.03 -2.25 -10.88
N ALA A 50 11.13 -2.19 -9.86
CA ALA A 50 9.70 -2.35 -10.05
C ALA A 50 9.10 -1.22 -10.90
N THR A 51 8.41 -1.62 -11.96
CA THR A 51 7.69 -0.72 -12.88
C THR A 51 6.18 -0.76 -12.66
N VAL A 52 5.69 -1.79 -11.98
CA VAL A 52 4.27 -1.99 -11.65
C VAL A 52 4.13 -2.31 -10.17
N ASP A 53 3.29 -1.54 -9.47
CA ASP A 53 2.93 -1.84 -8.08
C ASP A 53 2.07 -3.10 -8.01
N ASP A 54 2.59 -4.12 -7.33
CA ASP A 54 1.89 -5.38 -7.07
C ASP A 54 1.05 -5.34 -5.78
N GLY A 55 1.04 -4.21 -5.07
CA GLY A 55 0.36 -4.04 -3.80
C GLY A 55 1.06 -4.71 -2.63
N SER A 56 2.30 -5.17 -2.80
CA SER A 56 3.11 -5.77 -1.72
C SER A 56 3.76 -4.73 -0.78
N CYS A 57 3.60 -3.43 -1.05
CA CYS A 57 4.20 -2.36 -0.25
C CYS A 57 3.90 -2.48 1.25
N THR A 58 4.97 -2.54 2.04
CA THR A 58 4.95 -2.64 3.50
C THR A 58 5.53 -1.36 4.09
N PHE A 59 4.70 -0.56 4.73
CA PHE A 59 5.11 0.71 5.33
C PHE A 59 5.52 0.52 6.79
N PRO A 60 6.52 1.27 7.27
CA PRO A 60 6.84 1.27 8.70
C PRO A 60 5.62 1.79 9.49
N PRO A 61 5.37 1.26 10.70
CA PRO A 61 4.32 1.76 11.56
C PRO A 61 4.57 3.24 11.88
N VAL A 62 3.48 4.01 11.96
CA VAL A 62 3.54 5.40 12.45
C VAL A 62 3.90 5.32 13.93
N ALA A 63 5.15 5.62 14.25
CA ALA A 63 5.66 5.59 15.62
C ALA A 63 5.54 6.99 16.25
N GLY A 64 5.09 7.03 17.50
CA GLY A 64 4.93 8.27 18.27
C GLY A 64 4.36 7.99 19.66
N CYS A 65 4.18 9.02 20.49
CA CYS A 65 3.70 8.81 21.84
C CYS A 65 2.23 8.36 21.86
N MET A 66 1.96 7.18 22.43
CA MET A 66 0.60 6.63 22.55
C MET A 66 -0.08 6.95 23.90
N ASP A 67 0.60 7.60 24.84
CA ASP A 67 0.03 7.99 26.13
C ASP A 67 -0.87 9.22 25.97
N SER A 68 -2.18 9.05 26.17
CA SER A 68 -3.17 10.13 26.02
C SER A 68 -3.02 11.26 27.03
N GLU A 69 -2.30 11.04 28.13
CA GLU A 69 -2.04 12.05 29.15
C GLU A 69 -0.71 12.78 28.93
N ALA A 70 0.12 12.33 27.98
CA ALA A 70 1.39 12.98 27.65
C ALA A 70 1.17 14.25 26.82
N SER A 71 2.07 15.22 27.01
CA SER A 71 1.97 16.52 26.33
C SER A 71 2.24 16.41 24.82
N ASN A 72 2.97 15.38 24.42
CA ASN A 72 3.31 15.05 23.04
C ASN A 72 2.55 13.84 22.50
N TYR A 73 1.37 13.52 23.06
CA TYR A 73 0.48 12.48 22.54
C TYR A 73 0.24 12.64 21.03
N ASP A 74 0.50 11.58 20.27
CA ASP A 74 0.22 11.50 18.84
C ASP A 74 -0.92 10.53 18.56
N SER A 75 -2.09 11.10 18.22
CA SER A 75 -3.29 10.32 17.87
C SER A 75 -3.17 9.49 16.59
N ALA A 76 -2.15 9.73 15.76
CA ALA A 76 -1.86 8.95 14.56
C ALA A 76 -0.86 7.82 14.83
N ALA A 77 -0.22 7.79 16.00
CA ALA A 77 0.72 6.73 16.38
C ALA A 77 -0.01 5.40 16.53
N VAL A 78 0.53 4.36 15.90
CA VAL A 78 0.09 2.97 16.02
C VAL A 78 1.07 2.12 16.83
N GLU A 79 2.27 2.64 17.07
CA GLU A 79 3.29 2.06 17.95
C GLU A 79 3.96 3.15 18.80
N ASP A 80 4.22 2.83 20.07
CA ASP A 80 4.87 3.74 21.02
C ASP A 80 6.39 3.77 20.78
N ASP A 81 6.93 4.95 20.53
CA ASP A 81 8.36 5.17 20.29
C ASP A 81 9.15 5.49 21.57
N GLY A 82 8.48 5.55 22.73
CA GLY A 82 9.09 5.87 24.02
C GLY A 82 9.49 7.34 24.16
N SER A 83 9.00 8.22 23.29
CA SER A 83 9.26 9.66 23.34
C SER A 83 8.31 10.43 24.26
N CYS A 84 7.34 9.78 24.92
CA CYS A 84 6.34 10.45 25.76
C CYS A 84 6.96 11.33 26.88
N THR A 85 6.49 12.57 26.99
CA THR A 85 6.93 13.59 27.97
C THR A 85 5.80 14.40 28.56
#